data_AF-A0A1W2EQW1-F1
#
_entry.id   AF-A0A1W2EQW1-F1
#
_cell.length_a   1.000
_cell.length_b   1.000
_cell.length_c   1.000
_cell.angle_alpha   90.00
_cell.angle_beta   90.00
_cell.angle_gamma   90.00
#
_symmetry.space_group_name_H-M   'P 1'
#
loop_
_entity.id
_entity.type
_entity.pdbx_description
1 polymer ?
#
loop_
_entity_poly.entity_id
_entity_poly.type
_entity_poly.pdbx_seq_one_letter_code
_entity_poly.pdbx_strand_id
1 'polypeptide(L)'
;MKITGRVEIEAITDVTCDVCGSSTRMAAGSYQYGTLQAHWGYGSDHDGQRFEVHLCEHCFFQTLAYVKQERRVQRLFSGEPSAESDDVGLVTRDDYFQDTGRR
;
A
#
# COMPACT_ATOMS: atom_id res chain seq x y z
N MET A 1 -21.31 41.24 11.58
CA MET A 1 -20.01 41.23 12.28
C MET A 1 -19.44 39.81 12.19
N LYS A 2 -18.25 39.61 11.60
CA LYS A 2 -17.56 38.31 11.62
C LYS A 2 -16.54 38.34 12.75
N ILE A 3 -16.63 37.38 13.66
CA ILE A 3 -15.64 37.15 14.72
C ILE A 3 -14.84 35.94 14.29
N THR A 4 -13.53 36.10 14.16
CA THR A 4 -12.61 35.01 13.81
C THR A 4 -11.72 34.70 15.01
N GLY A 5 -11.50 33.41 15.27
CA GLY A 5 -10.60 32.90 16.31
C GLY A 5 -9.71 31.80 15.73
N ARG A 6 -8.52 31.61 16.30
CA ARG A 6 -7.62 30.51 15.90
C ARG A 6 -8.09 29.22 16.56
N VAL A 7 -8.11 28.13 15.78
CA VAL A 7 -8.40 26.78 16.25
C VAL A 7 -7.19 25.91 15.91
N GLU A 8 -6.70 25.16 16.88
CA GLU A 8 -5.67 24.13 16.67
C GLU A 8 -6.36 22.84 16.23
N ILE A 9 -5.88 22.23 15.15
CA ILE A 9 -6.38 20.96 14.61
C ILE A 9 -5.22 19.98 14.45
N GLU A 10 -5.47 18.72 14.76
CA GLU A 10 -4.56 17.64 14.36
C GLU A 10 -4.77 17.34 12.88
N ALA A 11 -3.69 17.39 12.12
CA ALA A 11 -3.70 17.15 10.69
C ALA A 11 -2.47 16.31 10.31
N ILE A 12 -2.63 15.43 9.31
CA ILE A 12 -1.53 14.65 8.74
C ILE A 12 -0.61 15.61 7.98
N THR A 13 0.58 15.85 8.54
CA THR A 13 1.58 16.77 7.97
C THR A 13 2.44 16.13 6.90
N ASP A 14 2.66 14.82 7.01
CA ASP A 14 3.35 14.01 6.01
C ASP A 14 3.04 12.51 6.19
N VAL A 15 3.25 11.73 5.14
CA VAL A 15 3.29 10.27 5.18
C VAL A 15 4.64 9.84 4.64
N THR A 16 5.46 9.20 5.48
CA THR A 16 6.81 8.75 5.12
C THR A 16 6.81 7.27 4.75
N CYS A 17 7.70 6.87 3.85
CA CYS A 17 7.91 5.46 3.54
C CYS A 17 8.64 4.75 4.68
N ASP A 18 8.08 3.63 5.17
CA ASP A 18 8.65 2.86 6.27
C ASP A 18 9.95 2.11 5.90
N VAL A 19 10.29 2.03 4.62
CA VAL A 19 11.51 1.36 4.14
C VAL A 19 12.66 2.35 3.99
N CYS A 20 12.46 3.44 3.24
CA CYS A 20 13.54 4.39 2.91
C CYS A 20 13.46 5.71 3.67
N GLY A 21 12.38 5.97 4.41
CA GLY A 21 12.16 7.21 5.17
C GLY A 21 11.73 8.41 4.33
N SER A 22 11.69 8.29 2.99
CA SER A 22 11.31 9.39 2.11
C SER A 22 9.84 9.78 2.26
N SER A 23 9.55 11.08 2.19
CA SER A 23 8.17 11.59 2.08
C SER A 23 7.48 11.06 0.84
N THR A 24 6.20 10.74 0.97
CA THR A 24 5.31 10.31 -0.13
C THR A 24 4.52 11.48 -0.72
N ARG A 25 4.82 12.70 -0.27
CA ARG A 25 4.16 13.93 -0.70
C ARG A 25 4.63 14.34 -2.10
N MET A 26 3.66 14.59 -2.97
CA MET A 26 3.87 15.09 -4.32
C MET A 26 3.92 16.63 -4.35
N ALA A 27 4.49 17.21 -5.41
CA ALA A 27 4.59 18.66 -5.59
C ALA A 27 3.22 19.38 -5.56
N ALA A 28 2.16 18.69 -5.98
CA ALA A 28 0.78 19.20 -5.95
C ALA A 28 0.12 19.14 -4.55
N GLY A 29 0.83 18.66 -3.52
CA GLY A 29 0.35 18.57 -2.14
C GLY A 29 -0.46 17.32 -1.82
N SER A 30 -0.70 16.42 -2.78
CA SER A 30 -1.25 15.09 -2.55
C SER A 30 -0.20 14.11 -2.04
N TYR A 31 -0.62 12.98 -1.48
CA TYR A 31 0.25 11.87 -1.09
C TYR A 31 0.03 10.69 -2.04
N GLN A 32 1.12 10.05 -2.48
CA GLN A 32 1.08 8.85 -3.32
C GLN A 32 1.92 7.75 -2.68
N TYR A 33 1.24 6.72 -2.18
CA TYR A 33 1.87 5.59 -1.51
C TYR A 33 1.00 4.34 -1.63
N GLY A 34 1.62 3.18 -1.50
CA GLY A 34 0.94 1.91 -1.30
C GLY A 34 0.85 1.56 0.19
N THR A 35 -0.17 0.81 0.57
CA THR A 35 -0.32 0.29 1.94
C THR A 35 -0.25 -1.24 1.93
N LEU A 36 0.65 -1.81 2.73
CA LEU A 36 0.63 -3.22 3.07
C LEU A 36 0.00 -3.36 4.46
N GLN A 37 -1.18 -3.98 4.52
CA GLN A 37 -1.92 -4.15 5.76
C GLN A 37 -2.27 -5.61 6.01
N ALA A 38 -2.30 -5.98 7.29
CA ALA A 38 -2.77 -7.28 7.73
C ALA A 38 -3.59 -7.13 9.01
N HIS A 39 -4.64 -7.94 9.14
CA HIS A 39 -5.46 -8.04 10.34
C HIS A 39 -5.67 -9.51 10.65
N TRP A 40 -5.05 -9.96 11.73
CA TRP A 40 -5.02 -11.36 12.13
C TRP A 40 -6.07 -11.63 13.22
N GLY A 41 -6.89 -12.66 13.00
CA GLY A 41 -7.94 -13.05 13.92
C GLY A 41 -7.58 -14.28 14.75
N TYR A 42 -8.57 -14.70 15.54
CA TYR A 42 -8.46 -15.81 16.47
C TYR A 42 -7.91 -17.09 15.83
N GLY A 43 -6.88 -17.67 16.44
CA GLY A 43 -6.27 -18.93 16.01
C GLY A 43 -5.15 -18.81 14.96
N SER A 44 -4.71 -17.59 14.63
CA SER A 44 -3.47 -17.38 13.87
C SER A 44 -2.26 -17.25 14.81
N ASP A 45 -1.04 -17.50 14.31
CA ASP A 45 0.19 -17.31 15.10
C ASP A 45 0.38 -15.86 15.58
N HIS A 46 -0.23 -14.92 14.87
CA HIS A 46 -0.23 -13.49 15.15
C HIS A 46 -1.61 -12.99 15.61
N ASP A 47 -2.36 -13.81 16.35
CA ASP A 47 -3.72 -13.49 16.81
C ASP A 47 -3.82 -12.11 17.47
N GLY A 48 -4.81 -11.33 17.04
CA GLY A 48 -5.08 -9.97 17.50
C GLY A 48 -4.12 -8.91 16.98
N GLN A 49 -3.12 -9.26 16.16
CA GLN A 49 -2.16 -8.30 15.61
C GLN A 49 -2.69 -7.65 14.34
N ARG A 50 -2.49 -6.32 14.25
CA ARG A 50 -2.72 -5.52 13.06
C ARG A 50 -1.41 -4.88 12.62
N PHE A 51 -1.13 -4.99 11.34
CA PHE A 51 0.03 -4.38 10.69
C PHE A 51 -0.45 -3.38 9.64
N GLU A 52 0.22 -2.25 9.55
CA GLU A 52 0.02 -1.24 8.53
C GLU A 52 1.39 -0.65 8.20
N VAL A 53 1.74 -0.68 6.91
CA VAL A 53 3.03 -0.21 6.39
C VAL A 53 2.77 0.66 5.17
N HIS A 54 3.36 1.85 5.14
CA HIS A 54 3.29 2.80 4.04
C HIS A 54 4.56 2.76 3.20
N LEU A 55 4.38 2.57 1.89
CA LEU A 55 5.48 2.40 0.94
C LEU A 55 5.39 3.48 -0.14
N CYS A 56 6.49 4.19 -0.39
CA CYS A 56 6.59 5.00 -1.60
C CYS A 56 6.53 4.10 -2.84
N GLU A 57 6.23 4.67 -4.00
CA GLU A 57 6.07 3.93 -5.26
C GLU A 57 7.23 2.97 -5.54
N HIS A 58 8.47 3.43 -5.36
CA HIS A 58 9.66 2.59 -5.57
C HIS A 58 9.69 1.36 -4.64
N CYS A 59 9.54 1.57 -3.33
CA CYS A 59 9.58 0.49 -2.34
C CYS A 59 8.35 -0.44 -2.47
N PHE A 60 7.22 0.09 -2.93
CA PHE A 60 6.04 -0.71 -3.25
C PHE A 60 6.33 -1.69 -4.38
N PHE A 61 6.86 -1.22 -5.51
CA PHE A 61 7.18 -2.11 -6.64
C PHE A 61 8.33 -3.08 -6.32
N GLN A 62 9.30 -2.69 -5.48
CA GLN A 62 10.31 -3.61 -4.98
C GLN A 62 9.69 -4.74 -4.14
N THR A 63 8.75 -4.41 -3.26
CA THR A 63 8.01 -5.39 -2.46
C THR A 63 7.17 -6.30 -3.36
N LEU A 64 6.54 -5.74 -4.39
CA LEU A 64 5.75 -6.52 -5.34
C LEU A 64 6.62 -7.48 -6.16
N ALA A 65 7.80 -7.03 -6.59
CA ALA A 65 8.78 -7.88 -7.28
C ALA A 65 9.24 -9.04 -6.39
N TYR A 66 9.47 -8.79 -5.10
CA TYR A 66 9.77 -9.84 -4.13
C TYR A 66 8.64 -10.88 -4.05
N VAL A 67 7.38 -10.45 -3.93
CA VAL A 67 6.22 -11.36 -3.90
C VAL A 67 6.11 -12.19 -5.19
N LYS A 68 6.34 -11.58 -6.36
CA LYS A 68 6.37 -12.30 -7.64
C LYS A 68 7.47 -13.37 -7.66
N GLN A 69 8.66 -13.03 -7.16
CA GLN A 69 9.78 -13.96 -7.09
C GLN A 69 9.48 -15.13 -6.15
N GLU A 70 8.93 -14.88 -4.97
CA GLU A 70 8.53 -15.95 -4.03
C GLU A 70 7.50 -16.90 -4.67
N ARG A 71 6.51 -16.37 -5.38
CA ARG A 71 5.54 -17.19 -6.13
C ARG A 71 6.22 -18.06 -7.19
N ARG A 72 7.23 -17.54 -7.89
CA ARG A 72 8.01 -18.31 -8.88
C ARG A 72 8.75 -19.45 -8.19
N VAL A 73 9.48 -19.15 -7.12
CA VAL A 73 10.26 -20.14 -6.35
C VAL A 73 9.38 -21.28 -5.84
N GLN A 74 8.22 -20.98 -5.25
CA GLN A 74 7.29 -21.99 -4.74
C GLN A 74 6.69 -22.87 -5.84
N ARG A 75 6.61 -22.37 -7.08
CA ARG A 75 6.07 -23.10 -8.24
C ARG A 75 7.11 -23.86 -9.06
N LEU A 76 8.41 -23.66 -8.80
CA LEU A 76 9.47 -24.36 -9.55
C LEU A 76 9.32 -25.89 -9.51
N PHE A 77 8.72 -26.42 -8.46
CA PHE A 77 8.52 -27.86 -8.27
C PHE A 77 7.07 -28.33 -8.46
N SER A 78 6.13 -27.44 -8.78
CA SER A 78 4.71 -27.79 -8.79
C SER A 78 4.21 -28.43 -10.09
N GLY A 79 5.03 -28.57 -11.13
CA GLY A 79 4.67 -29.26 -12.38
C GLY A 79 3.56 -28.59 -13.20
N GLU A 80 2.96 -27.52 -12.69
CA GLU A 80 1.95 -26.72 -13.37
C GLU A 80 2.61 -25.71 -14.33
N PRO A 81 2.08 -25.54 -15.55
CA PRO A 81 2.60 -24.54 -16.47
C PRO A 81 2.47 -23.14 -15.85
N SER A 82 3.58 -22.42 -15.75
CA SER A 82 3.65 -21.09 -15.18
C SER A 82 3.00 -20.08 -16.14
N ALA A 83 1.68 -19.89 -16.02
CA ALA A 83 1.06 -18.67 -16.49
C ALA A 83 1.56 -17.52 -15.59
N GLU A 84 2.66 -16.89 -15.99
CA GLU A 84 3.24 -15.75 -15.32
C GLU A 84 2.31 -14.54 -15.51
N SER A 85 1.26 -14.43 -14.69
CA SER A 85 0.47 -13.20 -14.66
C SER A 85 1.35 -12.12 -14.04
N ASP A 86 1.86 -11.20 -14.85
CA ASP A 86 2.62 -10.05 -14.39
C ASP A 86 1.78 -9.04 -13.57
N ASP A 87 0.47 -9.28 -13.50
CA ASP A 87 -0.51 -8.43 -12.85
C ASP A 87 -0.79 -8.84 -11.39
N VAL A 88 0.17 -9.46 -10.70
CA VAL A 88 0.04 -9.75 -9.27
C VAL A 88 -0.32 -8.46 -8.52
N GLY A 89 -1.44 -8.48 -7.83
CA GLY A 89 -1.91 -7.34 -7.04
C GLY A 89 -2.47 -6.15 -7.85
N LEU A 90 -2.51 -6.22 -9.18
CA LEU A 90 -3.11 -5.18 -10.01
C LEU A 90 -4.63 -5.36 -10.05
N VAL A 91 -5.39 -4.37 -9.59
CA VAL A 91 -6.86 -4.43 -9.54
C VAL A 91 -7.49 -3.87 -10.83
N THR A 92 -6.93 -2.79 -11.37
CA THR A 92 -7.43 -2.11 -12.57
C THR A 92 -6.30 -1.40 -13.30
N ARG A 93 -6.47 -1.17 -14.60
CA ARG A 93 -5.59 -0.33 -15.44
C ARG A 93 -6.36 0.90 -15.88
N ASP A 94 -5.65 2.01 -16.08
CA ASP A 94 -6.21 3.26 -16.61
C ASP A 94 -7.33 3.89 -15.74
N ASP A 95 -7.32 3.64 -14.43
CA ASP A 95 -8.24 4.27 -13.47
C ASP A 95 -7.71 5.62 -12.99
N TYR A 96 -7.72 6.60 -13.91
CA TYR A 96 -7.22 7.95 -13.64
C TYR A 96 -8.11 8.75 -12.66
N PHE A 97 -9.38 8.38 -12.52
CA PHE A 97 -10.39 9.14 -11.79
C PHE A 97 -10.80 8.52 -10.46
N GLN A 98 -10.47 7.24 -10.21
CA GLN A 98 -10.77 6.53 -8.95
C GLN A 98 -12.27 6.62 -8.58
N ASP A 99 -13.15 6.56 -9.58
CA ASP A 99 -14.60 6.83 -9.44
C ASP A 99 -15.37 5.74 -8.68
N THR A 100 -14.68 4.78 -8.04
CA THR A 100 -15.34 3.76 -7.21
C THR A 100 -15.57 4.32 -5.80
N GLY A 101 -16.74 4.94 -5.66
CA GLY A 101 -17.18 5.64 -4.46
C GLY A 101 -17.11 4.82 -3.16
N ARG A 102 -16.81 5.56 -2.09
CA ARG A 102 -17.11 5.24 -0.69
C ARG A 102 -18.42 4.44 -0.57
N ARG A 103 -18.34 3.23 -0.03
CA ARG A 103 -19.39 2.63 0.79
C ARG A 103 -18.83 2.32 2.16
#